data_AF-A0A7X7UX75-F1
#
_entry.id   AF-A0A7X7UX75-F1
#
_cell.length_a   1.000
_cell.length_b   1.000
_cell.length_c   1.000
_cell.angle_alpha   90.00
_cell.angle_beta   90.00
_cell.angle_gamma   90.00
#
_symmetry.space_group_name_H-M   'P 1'
#
loop_
_entity.id
_entity.type
_entity.pdbx_description
1 polymer ?
#
loop_
_entity_poly.entity_id
_entity_poly.type
_entity_poly.pdbx_seq_one_letter_code
_entity_poly.pdbx_strand_id
1 'polypeptide(L)'
;MSAKKLDPLRMKQIAAWKSTHPDMTLKDLSKLFEVSEARVRYALQKYSDFALMQNTKKGRQIVGSLISDVIKEEDVIKNQISTILSELETSTDMVVSTRLKLMNEYLTLKNKVTALTLQKHLKSIDADLIARIIRRFKPSASNEDIIKIFNEELAKAKNE
;
A
#
# COMPACT_ATOMS: atom_id res chain seq x y z
N MET A 1 -8.61 -30.26 -13.69
CA MET A 1 -8.48 -28.85 -14.11
C MET A 1 -7.02 -28.44 -14.00
N SER A 2 -6.39 -28.05 -15.12
CA SER A 2 -4.98 -27.65 -15.13
C SER A 2 -4.80 -26.41 -14.24
N ALA A 3 -4.03 -26.54 -13.16
CA ALA A 3 -3.73 -25.43 -12.28
C ALA A 3 -2.90 -24.40 -13.05
N LYS A 4 -3.55 -23.33 -13.54
CA LYS A 4 -2.87 -22.19 -14.18
C LYS A 4 -1.67 -21.80 -13.33
N LYS A 5 -0.46 -22.00 -13.87
CA LYS A 5 0.81 -21.64 -13.24
C LYS A 5 0.73 -20.16 -12.83
N LEU A 6 1.12 -19.84 -11.60
CA LEU A 6 1.21 -18.43 -11.19
C LEU A 6 2.25 -17.76 -12.09
N ASP A 7 1.97 -16.53 -12.50
CA ASP A 7 2.88 -15.76 -13.33
C ASP A 7 4.23 -15.53 -12.59
N PRO A 8 5.40 -15.72 -13.25
CA PRO A 8 6.71 -15.53 -12.62
C PRO A 8 6.93 -14.15 -12.00
N LEU A 9 6.36 -13.08 -12.58
CA LEU A 9 6.47 -11.74 -12.00
C LEU A 9 5.71 -11.69 -10.67
N ARG A 10 4.47 -12.21 -10.64
CA ARG A 10 3.65 -12.25 -9.42
C ARG A 10 4.29 -13.10 -8.31
N MET A 11 4.98 -14.18 -8.64
CA MET A 11 5.78 -14.94 -7.66
C MET A 11 6.95 -14.12 -7.09
N LYS A 12 7.68 -13.37 -7.94
CA LYS A 12 8.75 -12.48 -7.49
C LYS A 12 8.22 -11.38 -6.58
N GLN A 13 7.05 -10.81 -6.89
CA GLN A 13 6.39 -9.79 -6.06
C GLN A 13 6.05 -10.30 -4.66
N ILE A 14 5.55 -11.53 -4.53
CA ILE A 14 5.27 -12.14 -3.23
C ILE A 14 6.54 -12.25 -2.38
N ALA A 15 7.63 -12.76 -2.97
CA ALA A 15 8.91 -12.90 -2.27
C ALA A 15 9.55 -11.56 -1.90
N ALA A 16 9.48 -10.60 -2.83
CA ALA A 16 9.91 -9.22 -2.62
C ALA A 16 9.13 -8.53 -1.48
N TRP A 17 7.82 -8.74 -1.41
CA TRP A 17 6.98 -8.17 -0.36
C TRP A 17 7.27 -8.78 1.02
N LYS A 18 7.46 -10.09 1.07
CA LYS A 18 7.83 -10.78 2.31
C LYS A 18 9.23 -10.37 2.81
N SER A 19 10.16 -10.02 1.92
CA SER A 19 11.48 -9.55 2.36
C SER A 19 11.45 -8.15 3.00
N THR A 20 10.48 -7.31 2.64
CA THR A 20 10.26 -6.00 3.27
C THR A 20 9.32 -6.06 4.49
N HIS A 21 8.53 -7.13 4.61
CA HIS A 21 7.62 -7.36 5.74
C HIS A 21 7.85 -8.75 6.37
N PRO A 22 8.97 -8.95 7.10
CA PRO A 22 9.36 -10.26 7.62
C PRO A 22 8.33 -10.90 8.56
N ASP A 23 7.47 -10.11 9.20
CA ASP A 23 6.48 -10.60 10.16
C ASP A 23 5.16 -11.04 9.52
N MET A 24 4.93 -10.72 8.25
CA MET A 24 3.65 -10.99 7.58
C MET A 24 3.42 -12.50 7.38
N THR A 25 2.27 -13.04 7.81
CA THR A 25 2.04 -14.49 7.73
C THR A 25 1.76 -14.97 6.30
N LEU A 26 1.86 -16.28 6.04
CA LEU A 26 1.46 -16.86 4.75
C LEU A 26 -0.01 -16.57 4.41
N LYS A 27 -0.86 -16.52 5.44
CA LYS A 27 -2.30 -16.23 5.30
C LYS A 27 -2.54 -14.78 4.88
N ASP A 28 -1.77 -13.84 5.42
CA ASP A 28 -1.86 -12.43 5.06
C ASP A 28 -1.38 -12.19 3.63
N LEU A 29 -0.28 -12.83 3.23
CA LEU A 29 0.22 -12.79 1.85
C LEU A 29 -0.76 -13.42 0.86
N SER A 30 -1.38 -14.54 1.25
CA SER A 30 -2.41 -15.22 0.46
C SER A 30 -3.60 -14.30 0.16
N LYS A 31 -4.06 -13.56 1.18
CA LYS A 31 -5.11 -12.54 1.02
C LYS A 31 -4.65 -11.36 0.16
N LEU A 32 -3.46 -10.83 0.42
CA LEU A 32 -2.93 -9.64 -0.26
C LEU A 32 -2.75 -9.87 -1.77
N PHE A 33 -2.23 -11.03 -2.14
CA PHE A 33 -1.93 -11.36 -3.54
C PHE A 33 -3.02 -12.18 -4.24
N GLU A 34 -4.08 -12.53 -3.51
CA GLU A 34 -5.22 -13.34 -3.97
C GLU A 34 -4.79 -14.69 -4.54
N VAL A 35 -3.92 -15.39 -3.81
CA VAL A 35 -3.36 -16.69 -4.21
C VAL A 35 -3.38 -17.67 -3.05
N SER A 36 -3.46 -18.97 -3.33
CA SER A 36 -3.44 -19.98 -2.26
C SER A 36 -2.11 -19.97 -1.48
N GLU A 37 -2.18 -20.32 -0.19
CA GLU A 37 -0.99 -20.39 0.68
C GLU A 37 0.10 -21.33 0.15
N ALA A 38 -0.29 -22.41 -0.55
CA ALA A 38 0.65 -23.31 -1.21
C ALA A 38 1.47 -22.59 -2.29
N ARG A 39 0.86 -21.68 -3.05
CA ARG A 39 1.54 -20.86 -4.07
C ARG A 39 2.43 -19.80 -3.43
N VAL A 40 1.99 -19.19 -2.32
CA VAL A 40 2.82 -18.28 -1.53
C VAL A 40 4.08 -19.00 -1.07
N ARG A 41 3.93 -20.18 -0.43
CA ARG A 41 5.05 -20.99 0.04
C ARG A 41 6.02 -21.34 -1.09
N TYR A 42 5.49 -21.78 -2.23
CA TYR A 42 6.30 -22.08 -3.41
C TYR A 42 7.08 -20.85 -3.91
N ALA A 43 6.44 -19.68 -3.98
CA ALA A 43 7.10 -18.44 -4.40
C ALA A 43 8.23 -18.04 -3.43
N LEU A 44 8.00 -18.12 -2.12
CA LEU A 44 9.00 -17.80 -1.11
C LEU A 44 10.20 -18.76 -1.15
N GLN A 45 9.95 -20.05 -1.38
CA GLN A 45 11.02 -21.04 -1.52
C GLN A 45 11.84 -20.83 -2.80
N LYS A 46 11.16 -20.55 -3.92
CA LYS A 46 11.81 -20.38 -5.23
C LYS A 46 12.64 -19.09 -5.34
N TYR A 47 12.23 -18.06 -4.61
CA TYR A 47 12.85 -16.73 -4.64
C TYR A 47 13.34 -16.32 -3.25
N SER A 48 13.95 -17.25 -2.51
CA SER A 48 14.49 -17.03 -1.15
C SER A 48 15.52 -15.89 -1.08
N ASP A 49 16.24 -15.66 -2.17
CA ASP A 49 17.37 -14.72 -2.23
C ASP A 49 16.94 -13.26 -2.09
N PHE A 50 15.64 -12.97 -2.25
CA PHE A 50 15.09 -11.63 -2.06
C PHE A 50 15.29 -11.09 -0.64
N ALA A 51 15.40 -11.96 0.37
CA ALA A 51 15.77 -11.57 1.73
C ALA A 51 17.22 -11.04 1.78
N LEU A 52 18.14 -11.72 1.09
CA LEU A 52 19.56 -11.33 1.01
C LEU A 52 19.76 -10.05 0.18
N MET A 53 18.93 -9.84 -0.85
CA MET A 53 19.00 -8.64 -1.70
C MET A 53 18.76 -7.34 -0.91
N GLN A 54 17.99 -7.38 0.19
CA GLN A 54 17.75 -6.22 1.05
C GLN A 54 19.03 -5.66 1.70
N ASN A 55 20.09 -6.48 1.81
CA ASN A 55 21.35 -6.06 2.44
C ASN A 55 22.15 -5.08 1.58
N THR A 56 21.93 -5.06 0.26
CA THR A 56 22.67 -4.22 -0.68
C THR A 56 21.82 -3.08 -1.25
N LYS A 57 22.42 -1.92 -1.52
CA LYS A 57 21.71 -0.78 -2.13
C LYS A 57 21.07 -1.15 -3.48
N LYS A 58 21.80 -1.88 -4.33
CA LYS A 58 21.32 -2.35 -5.65
C LYS A 58 20.17 -3.35 -5.50
N GLY A 59 20.27 -4.28 -4.56
CA GLY A 59 19.20 -5.24 -4.29
C GLY A 59 17.94 -4.56 -3.77
N ARG A 60 18.05 -3.59 -2.85
CA ARG A 60 16.90 -2.77 -2.39
C ARG A 60 16.16 -2.08 -3.53
N GLN A 61 16.88 -1.55 -4.52
CA GLN A 61 16.26 -0.94 -5.71
C GLN A 61 15.45 -1.94 -6.55
N ILE A 62 16.02 -3.14 -6.78
CA ILE A 62 15.35 -4.21 -7.54
C ILE A 62 14.10 -4.70 -6.80
N VAL A 63 14.21 -4.90 -5.48
CA VAL A 63 13.04 -5.30 -4.67
C VAL A 63 11.98 -4.21 -4.75
N GLY A 64 12.36 -2.95 -4.50
CA GLY A 64 11.44 -1.80 -4.53
C GLY A 64 10.72 -1.65 -5.86
N SER A 65 11.39 -1.83 -7.00
CA SER A 65 10.74 -1.74 -8.32
C SER A 65 9.70 -2.83 -8.52
N LEU A 66 9.94 -4.05 -8.04
CA LEU A 66 9.02 -5.17 -8.19
C LEU A 66 7.73 -4.98 -7.40
N ILE A 67 7.81 -4.38 -6.21
CA ILE A 67 6.64 -4.18 -5.35
C ILE A 67 6.03 -2.78 -5.49
N SER A 68 6.58 -1.92 -6.34
CA SER A 68 6.11 -0.54 -6.51
C SER A 68 4.61 -0.44 -6.79
N ASP A 69 4.06 -1.33 -7.63
CA ASP A 69 2.63 -1.39 -7.96
C ASP A 69 1.75 -1.90 -6.80
N VAL A 70 2.36 -2.53 -5.80
CA VAL A 70 1.69 -3.12 -4.62
C VAL A 70 1.79 -2.18 -3.42
N ILE A 71 2.83 -1.33 -3.37
CA ILE A 71 3.02 -0.39 -2.28
C ILE A 71 2.03 0.78 -2.43
N LYS A 72 1.30 1.08 -1.35
CA LYS A 72 0.48 2.28 -1.28
C LYS A 72 1.38 3.49 -0.98
N GLU A 73 1.11 4.62 -1.64
CA GLU A 73 1.85 5.87 -1.41
C GLU A 73 1.98 6.21 0.09
N GLU A 74 0.91 6.00 0.85
CA GLU A 74 0.86 6.21 2.30
C GLU A 74 1.93 5.40 3.06
N ASP A 75 2.19 4.15 2.64
CA ASP A 75 3.15 3.26 3.29
C ASP A 75 4.59 3.69 2.98
N VAL A 76 4.86 4.19 1.75
CA VAL A 76 6.17 4.78 1.40
C VAL A 76 6.48 5.97 2.29
N ILE A 77 5.50 6.87 2.44
CA ILE A 77 5.69 8.09 3.23
C ILE A 77 5.91 7.75 4.71
N LYS A 78 5.17 6.78 5.26
CA LYS A 78 5.38 6.29 6.64
C LYS A 78 6.76 5.71 6.87
N ASN A 79 7.27 4.92 5.93
CA ASN A 79 8.62 4.36 6.02
C ASN A 79 9.70 5.45 5.98
N GLN A 80 9.51 6.47 5.14
CA GLN A 80 10.42 7.61 5.08
C GLN A 80 10.40 8.43 6.38
N ILE A 81 9.22 8.63 6.98
CA ILE A 81 9.07 9.26 8.30
C ILE A 81 9.86 8.47 9.36
N SER A 82 9.70 7.15 9.42
CA SER A 82 10.42 6.29 10.37
C SER A 82 11.94 6.40 10.20
N THR A 83 12.41 6.45 8.96
CA THR A 83 13.83 6.61 8.64
C THR A 83 14.37 7.96 9.12
N ILE A 84 13.65 9.06 8.87
CA ILE A 84 14.03 10.41 9.31
C ILE A 84 14.06 10.48 10.85
N LEU A 85 13.07 9.91 11.53
CA LEU A 85 13.04 9.88 12.99
C LEU A 85 14.21 9.10 13.57
N SER A 86 14.50 7.92 13.02
CA SER A 86 15.66 7.12 13.44
C SER A 86 16.98 7.88 13.26
N GLU A 87 17.16 8.57 12.13
CA GLU A 87 18.33 9.41 11.87
C GLU A 87 18.41 10.59 12.86
N LEU A 88 17.29 11.22 13.20
CA LEU A 88 17.23 12.31 14.18
C LEU A 88 17.52 11.85 15.62
N GLU A 89 17.19 10.60 15.97
CA GLU A 89 17.40 10.03 17.30
C GLU A 89 18.82 9.47 17.49
N THR A 90 19.38 8.85 16.45
CA THR A 90 20.65 8.11 16.53
C THR A 90 21.89 8.96 16.23
N SER A 91 21.74 10.02 15.42
CA SER A 91 22.89 10.84 15.01
C SER A 91 23.21 11.91 16.07
N THR A 92 24.25 11.62 16.87
CA THR A 92 24.75 12.49 17.96
C THR A 92 25.54 13.70 17.48
N ASP A 93 26.19 13.60 16.31
CA ASP A 93 27.08 14.64 15.76
C ASP A 93 26.48 15.37 14.55
N MET A 94 25.14 15.41 14.44
CA MET A 94 24.47 16.04 13.32
C MET A 94 24.58 17.57 13.40
N VAL A 95 25.03 18.20 12.31
CA VAL A 95 25.03 19.66 12.16
C VAL A 95 23.61 20.20 12.32
N VAL A 96 23.44 21.25 13.14
CA VAL A 96 22.13 21.85 13.47
C VAL A 96 21.29 22.19 12.22
N SER A 97 21.90 22.71 11.15
CA SER A 97 21.21 23.02 9.90
C SER A 97 20.62 21.78 9.22
N THR A 98 21.38 20.69 9.18
CA THR A 98 20.91 19.38 8.67
C THR A 98 19.77 18.83 9.53
N ARG A 99 19.89 18.97 10.86
CA ARG A 99 18.85 18.55 11.80
C ARG A 99 17.55 19.31 11.57
N LEU A 100 17.60 20.63 11.45
CA LEU A 100 16.44 21.47 11.15
C LEU A 100 15.79 21.11 9.81
N LYS A 101 16.61 20.82 8.79
CA LYS A 101 16.12 20.37 7.48
C LYS A 101 15.33 19.06 7.58
N LEU A 102 15.90 18.04 8.24
CA LEU A 102 15.23 16.76 8.46
C LEU A 102 13.93 16.91 9.28
N MET A 103 13.91 17.80 10.28
CA MET A 103 12.69 18.10 11.03
C MET A 103 11.60 18.74 10.15
N ASN A 104 11.96 19.66 9.25
CA ASN A 104 11.01 20.25 8.31
C ASN A 104 10.49 19.23 7.29
N GLU A 105 11.37 18.34 6.80
CA GLU A 105 10.98 17.23 5.92
C GLU A 105 10.01 16.28 6.64
N TYR A 106 10.29 15.93 7.90
CA TYR A 106 9.39 15.15 8.75
C TYR A 106 8.01 15.81 8.87
N LEU A 107 7.95 17.10 9.20
CA LEU A 107 6.67 17.82 9.34
C LEU A 107 5.87 17.83 8.03
N THR A 108 6.56 18.03 6.90
CA THR A 108 5.94 18.02 5.58
C THR A 108 5.34 16.66 5.25
N LEU A 109 6.11 15.58 5.46
CA LEU A 109 5.65 14.22 5.20
C LEU A 109 4.50 13.82 6.14
N LYS A 110 4.58 14.21 7.43
CA LYS A 110 3.51 13.98 8.41
C LYS A 110 2.21 14.64 7.98
N ASN A 111 2.25 15.92 7.58
CA ASN A 111 1.08 16.64 7.10
C ASN A 111 0.48 15.99 5.85
N LYS A 112 1.33 15.50 4.94
CA LYS A 112 0.88 14.77 3.75
C LYS A 112 0.15 13.46 4.09
N VAL A 113 0.67 12.68 5.05
CA VAL A 113 -0.02 11.47 5.53
C VAL A 113 -1.37 11.83 6.14
N THR A 114 -1.42 12.83 7.03
CA THR A 114 -2.67 13.25 7.65
C THR A 114 -3.71 13.70 6.62
N ALA A 115 -3.30 14.44 5.59
CA ALA A 115 -4.18 14.85 4.50
C ALA A 115 -4.71 13.65 3.70
N LEU A 116 -3.86 12.67 3.37
CA LEU A 116 -4.27 11.44 2.67
C LEU A 116 -5.24 10.60 3.51
N THR A 117 -4.95 10.46 4.81
CA THR A 117 -5.84 9.75 5.75
C THR A 117 -7.20 10.46 5.86
N LEU A 118 -7.20 11.78 6.00
CA LEU A 118 -8.42 12.59 6.05
C LEU A 118 -9.22 12.46 4.74
N GLN A 119 -8.56 12.56 3.59
CA GLN A 119 -9.21 12.40 2.29
C GLN A 119 -9.83 11.01 2.12
N LYS A 120 -9.15 9.96 2.60
CA LYS A 120 -9.68 8.59 2.58
C LYS A 120 -10.89 8.44 3.50
N HIS A 121 -10.84 9.02 4.70
CA HIS A 121 -11.96 9.04 5.63
C HIS A 121 -13.15 9.81 5.05
N LEU A 122 -12.93 10.99 4.47
CA LEU A 122 -13.96 11.79 3.82
C LEU A 122 -14.61 11.02 2.67
N LYS A 123 -13.81 10.44 1.76
CA LYS A 123 -14.33 9.59 0.68
C LYS A 123 -15.14 8.40 1.20
N SER A 124 -14.74 7.79 2.33
CA SER A 124 -15.48 6.70 2.96
C SER A 124 -16.79 7.17 3.57
N ILE A 125 -16.79 8.32 4.25
CA ILE A 125 -17.99 8.92 4.85
C ILE A 125 -18.95 9.36 3.76
N ASP A 126 -18.45 9.97 2.68
CA ASP A 126 -19.24 10.34 1.51
C ASP A 126 -19.85 9.10 0.85
N ALA A 127 -19.08 8.02 0.70
CA ALA A 127 -19.60 6.74 0.19
C ALA A 127 -20.70 6.16 1.09
N ASP A 128 -20.54 6.21 2.41
CA ASP A 128 -21.54 5.74 3.37
C ASP A 128 -22.79 6.64 3.37
N LEU A 129 -22.62 7.96 3.28
CA LEU A 129 -23.71 8.92 3.21
C LEU A 129 -24.51 8.74 1.91
N ILE A 130 -23.81 8.62 0.77
CA ILE A 130 -24.40 8.34 -0.54
C ILE A 130 -25.15 7.00 -0.51
N ALA A 131 -24.55 5.97 0.09
CA ALA A 131 -25.20 4.67 0.26
C ALA A 131 -26.46 4.76 1.12
N ARG A 132 -26.46 5.57 2.20
CA ARG A 132 -27.65 5.82 3.02
C ARG A 132 -28.73 6.59 2.26
N ILE A 133 -28.35 7.61 1.48
CA ILE A 133 -29.28 8.39 0.65
C ILE A 133 -29.94 7.46 -0.36
N ILE A 134 -29.17 6.66 -1.11
CA ILE A 134 -29.71 5.73 -2.11
C ILE A 134 -30.63 4.69 -1.45
N ARG A 135 -30.23 4.11 -0.31
CA ARG A 135 -31.07 3.16 0.43
C ARG A 135 -32.33 3.77 1.01
N ARG A 136 -32.37 5.08 1.26
CA ARG A 136 -33.59 5.77 1.67
C ARG A 136 -34.67 5.75 0.59
N PHE A 137 -34.27 5.78 -0.68
CA PHE A 137 -35.18 5.73 -1.84
C PHE A 137 -35.33 4.31 -2.42
N LYS A 138 -34.32 3.44 -2.25
CA LYS A 138 -34.33 2.03 -2.67
C LYS A 138 -33.73 1.14 -1.57
N PRO A 139 -34.52 0.70 -0.58
CA PRO A 139 -34.02 0.01 0.62
C PRO A 139 -33.28 -1.30 0.35
N SER A 140 -33.63 -2.01 -0.74
CA SER A 140 -33.01 -3.26 -1.15
C SER A 140 -31.79 -3.09 -2.07
N ALA A 141 -31.32 -1.85 -2.30
CA ALA A 141 -30.17 -1.60 -3.15
C ALA A 141 -28.89 -2.26 -2.59
N SER A 142 -28.30 -3.12 -3.41
CA SER A 142 -27.01 -3.74 -3.11
C SER A 142 -25.87 -2.73 -3.24
N ASN A 143 -24.68 -3.06 -2.72
CA ASN A 143 -23.50 -2.21 -2.91
C ASN A 143 -23.14 -2.04 -4.40
N GLU A 144 -23.39 -3.05 -5.24
CA GLU A 144 -23.15 -2.98 -6.69
C GLU A 144 -24.14 -2.01 -7.37
N ASP A 145 -25.41 -2.02 -6.97
CA ASP A 145 -26.41 -1.05 -7.46
C ASP A 145 -26.02 0.39 -7.11
N ILE A 146 -25.51 0.60 -5.89
CA ILE A 146 -25.06 1.90 -5.40
C ILE A 146 -23.87 2.42 -6.22
N ILE A 147 -22.88 1.56 -6.49
CA ILE A 147 -21.72 1.90 -7.32
C ILE A 147 -22.15 2.25 -8.74
N LYS A 148 -23.11 1.50 -9.30
CA LYS A 148 -23.63 1.75 -10.65
C LYS A 148 -24.32 3.12 -10.74
N ILE A 149 -25.24 3.42 -9.80
CA ILE A 149 -25.92 4.72 -9.72
C ILE A 149 -24.91 5.86 -9.56
N PHE A 150 -23.90 5.68 -8.70
CA PHE A 150 -22.87 6.69 -8.48
C PHE A 150 -22.02 6.97 -9.74
N ASN A 151 -21.62 5.93 -10.46
CA ASN A 151 -20.85 6.07 -11.71
C ASN A 151 -21.67 6.71 -12.83
N GLU A 152 -22.96 6.39 -12.94
CA GLU A 152 -23.88 7.01 -13.90
C GLU A 152 -24.03 8.52 -13.64
N GLU A 153 -24.19 8.93 -12.39
CA GLU A 153 -24.29 10.35 -12.02
C GLU A 153 -22.96 11.10 -12.17
N LEU A 154 -21.82 10.47 -11.83
CA LEU A 154 -20.50 11.05 -12.09
C LEU A 154 -20.23 11.27 -13.58
N ALA A 155 -20.72 10.38 -14.44
CA ALA A 155 -20.58 10.52 -15.88
C ALA A 155 -21.45 11.66 -16.43
N LYS A 156 -22.64 11.90 -15.86
CA LYS A 156 -23.49 13.05 -16.19
C LYS A 156 -22.84 14.37 -15.75
N ALA A 157 -22.40 14.45 -14.50
CA ALA A 157 -21.79 15.66 -13.93
C ALA A 157 -20.46 16.08 -14.59
N LYS A 158 -19.79 15.19 -15.32
CA LYS A 158 -18.60 15.51 -16.12
C LYS A 158 -18.91 15.99 -17.55
N ASN A 159 -20.13 15.73 -18.02
CA ASN A 159 -20.60 16.08 -19.36
C ASN A 159 -21.59 17.27 -19.33
N GLU A 160 -21.83 17.83 -18.15
CA GLU A 160 -22.44 19.16 -17.91
C GLU A 160 -21.33 20.20 -17.70
#